data_AF-A0A7R9A9R6-F1
#
_entry.id   AF-A0A7R9A9R6-F1
#
_cell.length_a   1.000
_cell.length_b   1.000
_cell.length_c   1.000
_cell.angle_alpha   90.00
_cell.angle_beta   90.00
_cell.angle_gamma   90.00
#
_symmetry.space_group_name_H-M   'P 1'
#
loop_
_entity.id
_entity.type
_entity.pdbx_description
1 polymer ?
#
loop_
_entity_poly.entity_id
_entity_poly.type
_entity_poly.pdbx_seq_one_letter_code
_entity_poly.pdbx_strand_id
1 'polypeptide(L)' 'MGWASQFAFRSVTYRRQHGQPVHADMDVVIQEMVASEAAGVLFTCHPLSGHPGFMSISSNFGIGETVDIDIEHP' A
#
# COMPACT_ATOMS: atom_id res chain seq x y z
N MET A 1 5.45 -1.75 -14.22
CA MET A 1 5.07 -0.33 -14.03
C MET A 1 6.30 0.44 -13.59
N GLY A 2 6.43 1.70 -13.97
CA GLY A 2 7.59 2.58 -13.70
C GLY A 2 7.20 4.01 -14.06
N TRP A 3 8.13 4.88 -14.46
CA TRP A 3 7.86 6.30 -14.75
C TRP A 3 6.60 6.59 -15.59
N ALA A 4 6.24 5.74 -16.56
CA ALA A 4 5.05 5.93 -17.38
C ALA A 4 3.72 5.91 -16.58
N SER A 5 3.66 5.19 -15.45
CA SER A 5 2.43 5.12 -14.64
C SER A 5 2.04 6.47 -14.05
N GLN A 6 2.99 7.40 -13.90
CA GLN A 6 2.72 8.74 -13.37
C GLN A 6 1.71 9.53 -14.22
N PHE A 7 1.64 9.24 -15.53
CA PHE A 7 0.79 9.94 -16.49
C PHE A 7 -0.54 9.23 -16.75
N ALA A 8 -0.84 8.15 -16.01
CA ALA A 8 -2.14 7.50 -16.09
C ALA A 8 -3.26 8.47 -15.70
N PHE A 9 -4.43 8.31 -16.32
CA PHE A 9 -5.58 9.21 -16.11
C PHE A 9 -5.92 9.43 -14.63
N ARG A 10 -5.92 8.35 -13.83
CA ARG A 10 -6.19 8.42 -12.39
C ARG A 10 -5.14 9.25 -11.64
N SER A 11 -3.86 9.05 -11.94
CA SER A 11 -2.75 9.78 -11.30
C SER A 11 -2.77 11.27 -11.64
N VAL A 12 -3.01 11.65 -12.91
CA VAL A 12 -3.10 13.06 -13.33
C VAL A 12 -4.33 13.75 -12.70
N THR A 13 -5.47 13.05 -12.66
CA THR A 13 -6.70 13.59 -12.08
C THR A 13 -6.55 13.83 -10.59
N TYR A 14 -5.98 12.86 -9.85
CA TYR A 14 -5.70 13.01 -8.42
C TYR A 14 -4.84 14.23 -8.12
N ARG A 15 -3.73 14.42 -8.86
CA ARG A 15 -2.84 15.56 -8.66
C ARG A 15 -3.53 16.90 -8.93
N ARG A 16 -4.31 16.99 -10.01
CA ARG A 16 -5.11 18.20 -10.31
C ARG A 16 -6.09 18.55 -9.20
N GLN A 17 -6.77 17.54 -8.64
CA GLN A 17 -7.70 17.73 -7.52
C GLN A 17 -7.00 18.22 -6.23
N HIS A 18 -5.73 17.87 -6.05
CA HIS A 18 -4.95 18.24 -4.86
C HIS A 18 -3.97 19.41 -5.11
N GLY A 19 -4.11 20.13 -6.24
CA GLY A 19 -3.24 21.26 -6.59
C GLY A 19 -1.77 20.88 -6.81
N GLN A 20 -1.48 19.60 -7.07
CA GLN A 20 -0.12 19.09 -7.25
C GLN A 20 0.32 19.19 -8.73
N PRO A 21 1.62 19.39 -9.01
CA PRO A 21 2.17 19.39 -10.36
C PRO A 21 1.91 18.06 -11.08
N VAL A 22 1.57 18.12 -12.37
CA VAL A 22 1.36 16.92 -13.20
C VAL A 22 2.70 16.23 -13.52
N HIS A 23 3.72 17.03 -13.80
CA HIS A 23 5.10 16.57 -13.91
C HIS A 23 5.71 16.61 -12.51
N ALA A 24 5.89 15.44 -11.91
CA ALA A 24 6.50 15.27 -10.61
C ALA A 24 7.67 14.31 -10.73
N ASP A 25 8.68 14.50 -9.89
CA ASP A 25 9.79 13.56 -9.80
C ASP A 25 9.27 12.20 -9.30
N MET A 26 9.82 11.12 -9.87
CA MET A 26 9.45 9.76 -9.53
C MET A 26 10.69 8.88 -9.50
N ASP A 27 10.87 8.19 -8.38
CA ASP A 27 11.90 7.19 -8.19
C ASP A 27 11.32 5.78 -8.32
N VAL A 28 12.18 4.82 -8.68
CA VAL A 28 11.81 3.42 -8.80
C VAL A 28 12.64 2.62 -7.80
N VAL A 29 11.94 1.93 -6.90
CA VAL A 29 12.55 1.00 -5.95
C VAL A 29 12.70 -0.37 -6.61
N ILE A 30 13.92 -0.91 -6.57
CA ILE A 30 14.20 -2.28 -6.99
C ILE A 30 14.45 -3.09 -5.71
N GLN A 31 13.57 -4.05 -5.46
CA GLN A 31 13.62 -4.93 -4.30
C GLN A 31 13.79 -6.37 -4.78
N GLU A 32 14.65 -7.14 -4.11
CA GLU A 32 14.79 -8.56 -4.34
C GLU A 32 13.53 -9.32 -3.91
N MET A 33 13.08 -10.25 -4.75
CA MET A 33 11.90 -11.07 -4.47
C MET A 33 12.24 -12.13 -3.41
N VAL A 34 11.45 -12.17 -2.34
CA VAL A 34 11.55 -13.21 -1.30
C VAL A 34 10.51 -14.29 -1.58
N ALA A 35 10.94 -15.55 -1.59
CA ALA A 35 10.03 -16.69 -1.67
C ALA A 35 9.35 -16.89 -0.32
N SER A 36 8.18 -16.26 -0.13
CA SER A 36 7.42 -16.34 1.11
C SER A 36 6.40 -17.47 1.10
N GLU A 37 6.38 -18.29 2.15
CA GLU A 37 5.30 -19.25 2.41
C GLU A 37 4.02 -18.53 2.86
N ALA A 38 4.17 -17.44 3.61
CA ALA A 38 3.10 -16.53 4.00
C ALA A 38 3.62 -15.09 4.06
N ALA A 39 2.72 -14.13 3.86
CA ALA A 39 2.99 -12.71 3.93
C ALA A 39 1.81 -11.98 4.59
N GLY A 40 2.03 -10.77 5.11
CA GLY A 40 1.00 -10.03 5.83
C GLY A 40 1.27 -8.53 5.96
N VAL A 41 0.27 -7.82 6.50
CA VAL A 41 0.32 -6.40 6.84
C VAL A 41 0.06 -6.25 8.34
N LEU A 42 0.86 -5.43 9.01
CA LEU A 42 0.71 -5.07 10.42
C LEU A 42 0.38 -3.59 10.55
N PHE A 43 -0.68 -3.28 11.29
CA PHE A 43 -0.95 -1.95 11.80
C PHE A 43 -0.57 -1.88 13.29
N THR A 44 0.32 -0.97 13.64
CA THR A 44 0.78 -0.77 15.03
C THR A 44 -0.23 0.00 15.90
N CYS A 45 -1.23 0.62 15.27
CA CYS A 45 -2.40 1.21 15.91
C CYS A 45 -3.65 0.62 15.27
N HIS A 46 -4.72 0.47 16.03
CA HIS A 46 -5.96 -0.10 15.51
C HIS A 46 -6.49 0.74 14.34
N PRO A 47 -6.67 0.17 13.13
CA PRO A 47 -6.91 0.96 11.91
C PRO A 47 -8.24 1.72 11.90
N LEU A 48 -9.28 1.20 12.58
CA LEU A 48 -10.58 1.90 12.69
C LEU A 48 -10.64 2.92 13.84
N SER A 49 -10.15 2.56 15.04
CA SER A 49 -10.28 3.41 16.23
C SER A 49 -9.07 4.31 16.50
N GLY A 50 -7.93 4.05 15.86
CA GLY A 50 -6.67 4.74 16.10
C GLY A 50 -6.01 4.40 17.44
N HIS A 51 -6.52 3.43 18.20
CA HIS A 51 -5.99 3.11 19.52
C HIS A 51 -4.58 2.49 19.43
N PRO A 52 -3.54 3.11 20.03
CA PRO A 52 -2.17 2.63 19.93
C PRO A 52 -1.86 1.42 20.80
N GLY A 53 -2.76 1.05 21.72
CA GLY A 53 -2.64 -0.15 22.54
C GLY A 53 -3.12 -1.44 21.87
N PHE A 54 -3.67 -1.34 20.65
CA PHE A 54 -4.16 -2.50 19.89
C PHE A 54 -3.47 -2.53 18.53
N MET A 55 -2.80 -3.65 18.24
CA MET A 55 -2.18 -3.93 16.95
C MET A 55 -3.04 -4.94 16.20
N SER A 56 -3.14 -4.78 14.88
CA SER A 56 -3.89 -5.68 14.01
C SER A 56 -2.96 -6.24 12.92
N ILE A 57 -3.02 -7.55 12.69
CA ILE A 57 -2.23 -8.26 11.69
C ILE A 57 -3.18 -9.01 10.75
N SER A 58 -3.05 -8.78 9.45
CA SER A 58 -3.66 -9.61 8.42
C SER A 58 -2.58 -10.38 7.66
N SER A 59 -2.82 -11.65 7.35
CA SER A 59 -1.85 -12.50 6.64
C SER A 59 -2.51 -13.52 5.72
N ASN A 60 -1.85 -13.85 4.61
CA ASN A 60 -2.26 -14.87 3.66
C ASN A 60 -1.06 -15.74 3.22
N PHE A 61 -1.33 -16.93 2.69
CA PHE A 61 -0.31 -17.80 2.11
C PHE A 61 0.19 -17.26 0.76
N GLY A 62 1.48 -17.47 0.49
CA GLY A 62 2.14 -17.02 -0.72
C GLY A 62 2.70 -15.59 -0.62
N ILE A 63 2.76 -14.91 -1.77
CA ILE A 63 3.35 -13.58 -1.90
C ILE A 63 2.43 -12.48 -1.35
N GLY A 64 3.02 -11.43 -0.80
CA GLY A 64 2.28 -10.35 -0.12
C GLY A 64 1.27 -9.56 -0.99
N GLU A 65 1.29 -9.73 -2.31
CA GLU A 65 0.31 -9.11 -3.22
C GLU A 65 -1.12 -9.62 -2.97
N THR A 66 -1.28 -10.83 -2.44
CA THR A 66 -2.59 -11.45 -2.20
C THR A 66 -3.16 -11.16 -0.80
N VAL A 67 -2.46 -10.38 0.03
CA VAL A 67 -2.92 -10.05 1.37
C VAL A 67 -4.03 -9.01 1.28
N ASP A 68 -5.21 -9.35 1.77
CA ASP A 68 -6.30 -8.39 1.97
C ASP A 68 -6.28 -7.87 3.41
N ILE A 69 -6.71 -6.63 3.61
CA ILE A 69 -6.82 -6.06 4.95
C ILE A 69 -8.18 -6.49 5.51
N ASP A 70 -8.19 -7.54 6.34
CA ASP A 70 -9.36 -7.88 7.14
C ASP A 70 -9.45 -6.91 8.33
N ILE A 71 -10.54 -6.12 8.35
CA ILE A 71 -10.81 -5.11 9.38
C ILE A 71 -12.03 -5.50 10.23
N GLU A 72 -12.61 -6.69 10.00
CA GLU A 72 -13.91 -7.08 10.59
C GLU A 72 -13.80 -8.01 11.81
N HIS A 73 -12.59 -8.41 12.22
CA HIS A 73 -12.42 -9.15 13.47
C HIS A 73 -11.63 -8.36 14.56
N PRO A 74 -12.22 -8.22 15.77
CA PRO A 74 -11.59 -7.54 16.90
C PRO A 74 -10.38 -8.29 17.46
#